data_AF-A0A0A3Y322-F1
#
_entry.id   AF-A0A0A3Y322-F1
#
_cell.length_a   1.000
_cell.length_b   1.000
_cell.length_c   1.000
_cell.angle_alpha   90.00
_cell.angle_beta   90.00
_cell.angle_gamma   90.00
#
_symmetry.space_group_name_H-M   'P 1'
#
loop_
_entity.id
_entity.type
_entity.pdbx_description
1 polymer ?
#
loop_
_entity_poly.entity_id
_entity_poly.type
_entity_poly.pdbx_seq_one_letter_code
_entity_poly.pdbx_strand_id
1 'polypeptide(L)' 'MKALVNLDEVWASVGATLHLWRQRYRDRRELARWTEHDLHDIGVSRSDIAHELEKPFWRA' A
#
# COMPACT_ATOMS: atom_id res chain seq x y z
N MET A 1 8.23 -6.85 -36.53
CA MET A 1 7.36 -7.74 -35.73
C MET A 1 8.15 -8.25 -34.52
N LYS A 2 8.52 -7.36 -33.60
CA LYS A 2 9.07 -7.70 -32.28
C LYS A 2 7.88 -7.79 -31.33
N ALA A 3 7.90 -8.78 -30.45
CA ALA A 3 6.77 -9.27 -29.65
C ALA A 3 5.89 -8.16 -29.04
N LEU A 4 4.57 -8.41 -29.03
CA LEU A 4 3.53 -7.44 -28.65
C LEU A 4 3.54 -7.03 -27.16
N VAL A 5 4.27 -7.73 -26.29
CA VAL A 5 4.68 -7.29 -24.95
C VAL A 5 5.92 -8.13 -24.64
N ASN A 6 6.98 -7.54 -24.09
CA ASN A 6 8.17 -8.30 -23.72
C ASN A 6 7.92 -8.99 -22.36
N LEU A 7 8.22 -10.29 -22.27
CA LEU A 7 7.89 -11.10 -21.07
C LEU A 7 8.62 -10.59 -19.83
N ASP A 8 9.85 -10.10 -19.99
CA ASP A 8 10.64 -9.45 -18.94
C ASP A 8 9.93 -8.21 -18.36
N GLU A 9 9.31 -7.37 -19.19
CA GLU A 9 8.53 -6.19 -18.78
C GLU A 9 7.30 -6.61 -17.96
N VAL A 10 6.62 -7.69 -18.38
CA VAL A 10 5.49 -8.25 -17.62
C VAL A 10 5.96 -8.77 -16.26
N TRP A 11 7.04 -9.56 -16.22
CA TRP A 11 7.58 -10.09 -14.97
C TRP A 11 8.03 -8.97 -14.03
N ALA A 12 8.67 -7.93 -14.55
CA ALA A 12 9.06 -6.74 -13.78
C ALA A 12 7.83 -6.01 -13.21
N SER A 13 6.78 -5.83 -14.02
CA SER A 13 5.52 -5.20 -13.58
C SER A 13 4.80 -6.01 -12.50
N VAL A 14 4.74 -7.34 -12.65
CA VAL A 14 4.19 -8.25 -11.63
C VAL A 14 5.00 -8.15 -10.34
N GLY A 15 6.33 -8.17 -10.43
CA GLY A 15 7.22 -8.00 -9.28
C GLY A 15 7.00 -6.68 -8.56
N ALA A 16 6.89 -5.58 -9.30
CA ALA A 16 6.60 -4.25 -8.75
C ALA A 16 5.22 -4.19 -8.07
N THR A 17 4.20 -4.81 -8.67
CA THR A 17 2.84 -4.88 -8.10
C THR A 17 2.83 -5.66 -6.78
N LEU A 18 3.49 -6.82 -6.73
CA LEU A 18 3.62 -7.61 -5.51
C LEU A 18 4.42 -6.87 -4.42
N HIS A 19 5.47 -6.15 -4.82
CA HIS A 19 6.24 -5.31 -3.91
C HIS A 19 5.37 -4.21 -3.29
N LEU A 20 4.58 -3.50 -4.12
CA LEU A 20 3.65 -2.47 -3.67
C LEU A 20 2.60 -3.01 -2.70
N TRP A 21 2.03 -4.19 -2.99
CA TRP A 21 1.09 -4.86 -2.11
C TRP A 21 1.70 -5.21 -0.75
N ARG A 22 2.94 -5.71 -0.75
CA ARG A 22 3.67 -5.99 0.50
C ARG A 22 3.95 -4.72 1.29
N GLN A 23 4.31 -3.63 0.60
CA GLN A 23 4.55 -2.33 1.22
C GLN A 23 3.27 -1.82 1.90
N ARG A 24 2.14 -1.76 1.18
CA ARG A 24 0.85 -1.34 1.76
C ARG A 24 0.44 -2.15 2.97
N TYR A 25 0.64 -3.47 2.94
CA TYR A 25 0.37 -4.32 4.10
C TYR A 25 1.23 -3.94 5.31
N ARG A 26 2.52 -3.65 5.11
CA ARG A 26 3.44 -3.22 6.17
C ARG A 26 3.05 -1.86 6.72
N ASP A 27 2.80 -0.91 5.83
CA ASP A 27 2.46 0.47 6.19
C ASP A 27 1.16 0.51 7.02
N ARG A 28 0.12 -0.23 6.62
CA ARG A 28 -1.13 -0.34 7.41
C ARG A 28 -0.92 -1.04 8.75
N ARG A 29 -0.08 -2.08 8.81
CA ARG A 29 0.30 -2.75 10.08
C ARG A 29 1.07 -1.82 11.01
N GLU A 30 1.82 -0.87 10.47
CA GLU A 30 2.51 0.16 11.24
C GLU A 30 1.55 1.24 11.70
N LEU A 31 0.73 1.76 10.80
CA LEU A 31 -0.30 2.75 11.08
C LEU A 31 -1.28 2.28 12.16
N ALA A 32 -1.62 0.99 12.19
CA ALA A 32 -2.45 0.39 13.22
C ALA A 32 -1.83 0.43 14.64
N ARG A 33 -0.53 0.70 14.77
CA ARG A 33 0.18 0.84 16.04
C ARG A 33 0.29 2.29 16.51
N TRP A 34 -0.10 3.26 15.69
CA TRP A 34 0.00 4.67 16.03
C TRP A 34 -1.02 5.05 17.11
N THR A 35 -0.56 5.88 18.03
CA THR A 35 -1.36 6.41 19.15
C THR A 35 -2.20 7.60 18.69
N GLU A 36 -3.11 8.07 19.55
CA GLU A 36 -3.86 9.31 19.24
C GLU A 36 -2.92 10.50 19.05
N HIS A 37 -1.86 10.56 19.86
CA HIS A 37 -0.91 11.66 19.84
C HIS A 37 -0.16 11.72 18.50
N ASP A 38 0.32 10.57 18.01
CA ASP A 38 1.00 10.48 16.73
C ASP A 38 0.11 10.98 15.57
N LEU A 39 -1.19 10.65 15.62
CA LEU A 39 -2.17 11.09 14.63
C LEU A 39 -2.48 12.58 14.73
N HIS A 40 -2.55 13.11 15.95
CA HIS A 40 -2.78 14.53 16.20
C HIS A 40 -1.63 15.39 15.66
N ASP A 41 -0.39 14.94 15.84
CA ASP A 41 0.81 15.68 15.42
C ASP A 41 0.90 15.87 13.90
N ILE A 42 0.31 14.95 13.13
CA ILE A 42 0.21 15.04 11.67
C ILE A 42 -1.15 15.52 11.16
N GLY A 43 -2.09 15.82 12.06
CA GLY A 43 -3.41 16.35 11.73
C GLY A 43 -4.35 15.38 11.01
N VAL A 44 -4.24 14.07 11.26
CA VAL A 44 -5.10 13.04 10.64
C VAL A 44 -6.16 12.55 11.62
N SER A 45 -7.40 12.37 11.16
CA SER A 45 -8.48 11.89 12.02
C SER A 45 -8.44 10.37 12.22
N ARG A 46 -8.90 9.91 13.39
CA ARG A 46 -9.12 8.48 13.69
C ARG A 46 -9.97 7.77 12.63
N SER A 47 -11.00 8.43 12.11
CA SER A 47 -11.89 7.88 11.08
C SER A 47 -11.18 7.67 9.74
N ASP A 48 -10.29 8.59 9.35
CA ASP A 48 -9.51 8.45 8.12
C ASP A 48 -8.56 7.25 8.21
N ILE A 49 -7.92 7.08 9.37
CA ILE A 49 -7.06 5.92 9.65
C ILE A 49 -7.87 4.63 9.63
N ALA A 50 -9.03 4.59 10.30
CA ALA A 50 -9.88 3.40 10.31
C ALA A 50 -10.27 3.00 8.88
N HIS A 51 -10.68 3.97 8.06
CA HIS A 51 -11.00 3.74 6.66
C HIS A 51 -9.80 3.23 5.86
N GLU A 52 -8.61 3.77 6.07
CA GLU A 52 -7.38 3.30 5.43
C GLU A 52 -7.01 1.87 5.84
N LEU A 53 -7.18 1.52 7.12
CA LEU A 53 -6.87 0.20 7.66
C LEU A 53 -7.82 -0.89 7.15
N GLU A 54 -9.06 -0.55 6.82
CA GLU A 54 -10.06 -1.47 6.25
C GLU A 54 -9.76 -1.83 4.79
N LYS A 55 -8.94 -1.05 4.08
CA LYS A 55 -8.62 -1.32 2.69
C LYS A 55 -7.82 -2.63 2.57
N PRO A 56 -8.21 -3.54 1.67
CA PRO A 56 -7.37 -4.68 1.36
C PRO A 56 -6.04 -4.22 0.74
N PHE A 57 -4.96 -4.99 0.93
CA PHE A 57 -3.60 -4.58 0.55
C PHE A 57 -3.43 -4.22 -0.94
N TRP A 58 -4.29 -4.75 -1.82
CA TRP A 58 -4.24 -4.48 -3.25
C TRP A 58 -4.89 -3.15 -3.67
N ARG A 59 -5.66 -2.50 -2.78
CA ARG A 59 -6.37 -1.25 -3.06
C ARG A 59 -5.66 -0.05 -2.42
N ALA A 60 -5.55 1.03 -3.21
CA ALA A 60 -5.12 2.35 -2.74
C ALA A 60 -6.28 3.08 -2.05
#